data_AF-A0A2L1UBM2-F1
#
_entry.id   AF-A0A2L1UBM2-F1
#
_cell.length_a   1.000
_cell.length_b   1.000
_cell.length_c   1.000
_cell.angle_alpha   90.00
_cell.angle_beta   90.00
_cell.angle_gamma   90.00
#
_symmetry.space_group_name_H-M   'P 1'
#
loop_
_entity.id
_entity.type
_entity.pdbx_description
1 polymer ?
#
loop_
_entity_poly.entity_id
_entity_poly.type
_entity_poly.pdbx_seq_one_letter_code
_entity_poly.pdbx_strand_id
1 'polypeptide(L)'
;MAEANNVSTTTIVRMCHKLGLEGNIINRHQRDLQRMLNQLNIGDINKIANMMLRADKVIIVAVGLSKMMGEYLSKLLMQVNKPTFYV
;
A
#
# COMPACT_ATOMS: atom_id res chain seq x y z
N MET A 1 9.66 -5.80 18.29
CA MET A 1 10.52 -6.22 17.14
C MET A 1 11.44 -7.37 17.52
N ALA A 2 12.29 -7.24 18.55
CA ALA A 2 13.22 -8.28 18.98
C ALA A 2 12.51 -9.56 19.47
N GLU A 3 11.55 -9.40 20.38
CA GLU A 3 10.74 -10.50 20.93
C GLU A 3 9.88 -11.20 19.85
N ALA A 4 9.20 -10.41 19.00
CA ALA A 4 8.41 -10.93 17.88
C ALA A 4 9.23 -11.72 16.83
N ASN A 5 10.54 -11.53 16.77
CA ASN A 5 11.44 -12.24 15.85
C ASN A 5 12.38 -13.20 16.59
N ASN A 6 12.18 -13.44 17.89
CA ASN A 6 13.00 -14.30 18.74
C ASN A 6 14.52 -14.01 18.65
N VAL A 7 14.90 -12.73 18.62
CA VAL A 7 16.29 -12.27 18.53
C VAL A 7 16.62 -11.26 19.63
N SER A 8 17.92 -11.11 19.96
CA SER A 8 18.36 -10.10 20.91
C SER A 8 18.24 -8.68 20.36
N THR A 9 18.03 -7.69 21.23
CA THR A 9 18.00 -6.26 20.86
C THR A 9 19.30 -5.82 20.16
N THR A 10 20.45 -6.37 20.56
CA THR A 10 21.76 -6.11 19.93
C THR A 10 21.84 -6.64 18.49
N THR A 11 21.13 -7.72 18.16
CA THR A 11 21.05 -8.26 16.81
C THR A 11 20.26 -7.33 15.90
N ILE A 12 19.16 -6.77 16.40
CA ILE A 12 18.38 -5.74 15.70
C ILE A 12 19.23 -4.48 15.47
N VAL A 13 19.94 -3.99 16.49
CA VAL A 13 20.82 -2.81 16.37
C VAL A 13 21.94 -3.04 15.35
N ARG A 14 22.59 -4.21 15.36
CA ARG A 14 23.63 -4.56 14.38
C ARG A 14 23.08 -4.70 12.96
N MET A 15 21.87 -5.23 12.81
CA MET A 15 21.17 -5.28 11.53
C MET A 15 20.91 -3.86 11.00
N CYS A 16 20.44 -2.95 11.87
CA CYS A 16 20.23 -1.54 11.50
C CYS A 16 21.53 -0.89 10.99
N HIS A 17 22.65 -1.10 11.68
CA HIS A 17 23.96 -0.60 11.26
C HIS A 17 24.41 -1.20 9.91
N LYS A 18 24.24 -2.52 9.70
CA LYS A 18 24.59 -3.19 8.43
C LYS A 18 23.76 -2.72 7.23
N LEU A 19 22.50 -2.37 7.48
CA LEU A 19 21.58 -1.86 6.45
C LEU A 19 21.74 -0.35 6.20
N GLY A 20 22.73 0.31 6.82
CA GLY A 20 22.92 1.75 6.69
C GLY A 20 21.78 2.57 7.30
N LEU A 21 21.06 2.02 8.27
CA LEU A 21 19.99 2.70 9.02
C LEU A 21 20.56 3.57 10.18
N GLU A 22 21.87 3.86 10.14
CA GLU A 22 22.52 4.90 10.94
C GLU A 22 22.11 6.28 10.42
N GLY A 23 20.93 6.68 10.82
CA GLY A 23 20.19 7.75 10.18
C GLY A 23 18.76 7.27 10.06
N ASN A 24 17.84 8.11 10.52
CA ASN A 24 16.52 7.68 10.96
C ASN A 24 15.57 7.33 9.79
N ILE A 25 15.93 6.34 8.98
CA ILE A 25 15.22 5.88 7.78
C ILE A 25 13.86 5.33 8.17
N ILE A 26 13.78 4.59 9.28
CA ILE A 26 12.51 4.12 9.84
C ILE A 26 11.62 5.32 10.18
N ASN A 27 12.11 6.33 10.91
CA ASN A 27 11.25 7.49 11.21
C ASN A 27 10.99 8.36 9.97
N ARG A 28 11.87 8.35 8.96
CA ARG A 28 11.59 8.99 7.67
C ARG A 28 10.43 8.29 6.97
N HIS A 29 10.47 6.97 6.82
CA HIS A 29 9.37 6.21 6.24
C HIS A 29 8.08 6.34 7.06
N GLN A 30 8.17 6.35 8.40
CA GLN A 30 7.02 6.60 9.25
C GLN A 30 6.42 7.99 9.01
N ARG A 31 7.26 9.03 8.89
CA ARG A 31 6.81 10.40 8.56
C ARG A 31 6.19 10.49 7.17
N ASP A 32 6.82 9.85 6.17
CA ASP A 32 6.32 9.86 4.80
C ASP A 32 4.98 9.12 4.70
N LEU A 33 4.83 7.97 5.37
CA LEU A 33 3.56 7.25 5.49
C LEU A 33 2.49 8.10 6.19
N GLN A 34 2.80 8.71 7.32
CA GLN A 34 1.86 9.59 8.03
C GLN A 34 1.41 10.76 7.17
N ARG A 35 2.32 11.39 6.42
CA ARG A 35 1.98 12.46 5.48
C ARG A 35 1.04 11.98 4.40
N MET A 36 1.31 10.83 3.78
CA MET A 36 0.42 10.27 2.76
C MET A 36 -0.96 9.96 3.33
N LEU A 37 -1.05 9.36 4.52
CA LEU A 37 -2.32 9.07 5.18
C LEU A 37 -3.11 10.35 5.51
N ASN A 38 -2.44 11.39 5.99
CA ASN A 38 -3.08 12.67 6.31
C ASN A 38 -3.57 13.43 5.07
N GLN A 39 -3.02 13.13 3.88
CA GLN A 39 -3.46 13.71 2.61
C GLN A 39 -4.66 12.97 2.01
N LEU A 40 -5.03 11.78 2.53
CA LEU A 40 -6.19 11.05 2.05
C LEU A 40 -7.47 11.75 2.49
N ASN A 41 -8.27 12.18 1.52
CA ASN A 41 -9.60 12.70 1.77
C ASN A 41 -10.63 11.56 1.75
N ILE A 42 -11.20 11.26 2.91
CA ILE A 42 -12.22 10.21 3.06
C ILE A 42 -13.46 10.50 2.21
N GLY A 43 -13.82 11.77 2.01
CA GLY A 43 -14.94 12.17 1.16
C GLY A 43 -14.74 11.76 -0.29
N ASP A 44 -13.55 11.97 -0.84
CA ASP A 44 -13.22 11.59 -2.21
C ASP A 44 -13.17 10.07 -2.38
N ILE A 45 -12.61 9.35 -1.39
CA ILE A 45 -12.59 7.89 -1.37
C ILE A 45 -14.02 7.33 -1.41
N ASN A 46 -14.91 7.85 -0.55
CA ASN A 46 -16.31 7.42 -0.51
C ASN A 46 -17.05 7.75 -1.82
N LYS A 47 -16.75 8.89 -2.44
CA LYS A 47 -17.32 9.26 -3.74
C LYS A 47 -16.89 8.27 -4.82
N ILE A 48 -15.60 7.96 -4.92
CA ILE A 48 -15.05 7.00 -5.88
C ILE A 48 -15.64 5.60 -5.64
N ALA A 49 -15.69 5.15 -4.39
CA ALA A 49 -16.27 3.86 -4.02
C ALA A 49 -17.74 3.74 -4.47
N ASN A 50 -18.55 4.78 -4.24
CA ASN A 50 -19.94 4.79 -4.70
C ASN A 50 -20.08 4.78 -6.22
N MET A 51 -19.22 5.50 -6.94
CA MET A 51 -19.18 5.45 -8.40
C MET A 51 -18.83 4.04 -8.89
N MET A 52 -17.82 3.40 -8.28
CA MET A 52 -17.45 2.03 -8.61
C MET A 52 -18.57 1.05 -8.29
N LEU A 53 -19.25 1.17 -7.14
CA LEU A 53 -20.37 0.30 -6.78
C LEU A 53 -21.52 0.38 -7.80
N ARG A 54 -21.83 1.57 -8.31
CA ARG A 54 -22.93 1.78 -9.26
C ARG A 54 -22.58 1.48 -10.71
N ALA A 55 -21.30 1.51 -11.09
CA ALA A 55 -20.89 1.30 -12.47
C ALA A 55 -21.16 -0.15 -12.92
N ASP A 56 -21.75 -0.40 -14.09
CA ASP A 56 -22.00 -1.78 -14.53
C ASP A 56 -20.70 -2.57 -14.77
N LYS A 57 -19.62 -1.86 -15.12
CA LYS A 57 -18.30 -2.43 -15.37
C LYS A 57 -17.20 -1.43 -15.00
N VAL A 58 -16.09 -1.92 -14.45
CA VAL A 58 -14.87 -1.13 -14.19
C VAL A 58 -13.78 -1.54 -15.17
N ILE A 59 -13.17 -0.57 -15.87
CA ILE A 59 -12.02 -0.81 -16.73
C ILE A 59 -10.79 -0.22 -16.06
N ILE A 60 -9.77 -1.05 -15.87
CA ILE A 60 -8.49 -0.67 -15.27
C ILE A 60 -7.44 -0.65 -16.37
N VAL A 61 -6.77 0.48 -16.54
CA VAL A 61 -5.68 0.66 -17.51
C VAL A 61 -4.40 0.94 -16.74
N ALA A 62 -3.39 0.08 -16.85
CA ALA A 62 -2.13 0.29 -16.14
C ALA A 62 -0.92 -0.26 -16.89
N VAL A 63 0.19 0.49 -16.87
CA VAL A 63 1.44 0.17 -17.58
C VAL A 63 2.66 0.28 -16.66
N GLY A 64 3.75 -0.39 -17.03
CA GLY A 64 5.01 -0.33 -16.28
C GLY A 64 4.85 -0.76 -14.82
N LEU A 65 5.38 0.03 -13.89
CA LEU A 65 5.31 -0.28 -12.45
C LEU A 65 3.88 -0.24 -11.88
N SER A 66 2.97 0.50 -12.51
CA SER A 66 1.56 0.54 -12.09
C SER A 66 0.79 -0.74 -12.45
N LYS A 67 1.34 -1.56 -13.36
CA LYS A 67 0.74 -2.83 -13.81
C LYS A 67 0.38 -3.73 -12.63
N MET A 68 1.33 -3.90 -11.70
CA MET A 68 1.14 -4.74 -10.51
C MET A 68 -0.01 -4.26 -9.62
N MET A 69 -0.15 -2.94 -9.45
CA MET A 69 -1.23 -2.36 -8.65
C MET A 69 -2.59 -2.49 -9.36
N GLY A 70 -2.61 -2.30 -10.68
CA GLY A 70 -3.81 -2.50 -11.51
C GLY A 70 -4.31 -3.95 -11.49
N GLU A 71 -3.40 -4.90 -11.66
CA GLU A 71 -3.70 -6.33 -11.55
C GLU A 71 -4.23 -6.71 -10.16
N TYR A 72 -3.61 -6.18 -9.11
CA TYR A 72 -4.05 -6.42 -7.73
C TYR A 72 -5.46 -5.87 -7.49
N LEU A 73 -5.72 -4.62 -7.88
CA LEU A 73 -7.03 -4.01 -7.77
C LEU A 73 -8.08 -4.78 -8.57
N SER A 74 -7.75 -5.22 -9.79
CA SER A 74 -8.64 -6.03 -10.62
C SER A 74 -9.07 -7.30 -9.91
N LYS A 75 -8.13 -8.00 -9.26
CA LYS A 75 -8.44 -9.23 -8.50
C LYS A 75 -9.38 -8.95 -7.32
N LEU A 76 -9.16 -7.86 -6.59
CA LEU A 76 -10.05 -7.46 -5.49
C LEU A 76 -11.48 -7.19 -5.98
N LEU A 77 -11.61 -6.48 -7.10
CA LEU A 77 -12.92 -6.20 -7.69
C LEU A 77 -13.62 -7.48 -8.17
N MET A 78 -12.88 -8.41 -8.78
CA MET A 78 -13.42 -9.72 -9.16
C MET A 78 -13.89 -10.54 -7.95
N GLN A 79 -13.16 -10.48 -6.83
CA GLN A 79 -13.54 -11.19 -5.59
C GLN A 79 -14.85 -10.69 -4.99
N VAL A 80 -15.16 -9.39 -5.14
CA VAL A 80 -16.45 -8.81 -4.74
C VAL A 80 -17.50 -8.88 -5.85
N ASN A 81 -17.28 -9.75 -6.85
CA ASN A 81 -18.15 -9.98 -8.00
C ASN A 81 -18.46 -8.70 -8.81
N LYS A 82 -17.51 -7.78 -8.88
CA LYS A 82 -17.63 -6.58 -9.70
C LYS A 82 -17.11 -6.84 -11.11
N PRO A 83 -17.93 -6.68 -12.17
CA PRO A 83 -17.49 -6.89 -13.54
C PRO A 83 -16.31 -5.95 -13.86
N THR A 84 -15.14 -6.54 -14.11
CA THR A 84 -13.89 -5.80 -14.26
C THR A 84 -13.14 -6.27 -15.51
N PHE A 85 -12.50 -5.34 -16.22
CA PHE A 85 -11.62 -5.62 -17.33
C PHE A 85 -10.30 -4.87 -17.14
N TYR A 86 -9.19 -5.57 -17.30
CA TYR A 86 -7.85 -5.04 -17.09
C TYR A 86 -7.09 -4.99 -18.43
N VAL A 87 -6.46 -3.84 -18.73
CA VAL A 87 -5.67 -3.57 -19.93
C VAL A 87 -4.29 -3.02 -19.57
#